data_AF-A0A5C3Q2T3-F1
#
_entry.id   AF-A0A5C3Q2T3-F1
#
_cell.length_a   1.000
_cell.length_b   1.000
_cell.length_c   1.000
_cell.angle_alpha   90.00
_cell.angle_beta   90.00
_cell.angle_gamma   90.00
#
_symmetry.space_group_name_H-M   'P 1'
#
loop_
_entity.id
_entity.type
_entity.pdbx_description
1 polymer ?
#
loop_
_entity_poly.entity_id
_entity_poly.type
_entity_poly.pdbx_seq_one_letter_code
_entity_poly.pdbx_strand_id
1 'polypeptide(L)'
;MPCNFDPLEDCKKLCVFHLAVALFYAPSNYCGIGGMRTECICSTPNCHGEGPRCNCVFAKLDSESADNGFQGMTVLCVMLLFSFEFKGHVFLCALVEWFSPVGTGPHSDFGMWLVKADKNQRTCHLIPCFGSTIIPSSLLHVHSLSVFNVFWVNKFADYHAHKVAQ
;
A
#
# COMPACT_ATOMS: atom_id res chain seq x y z
N MET A 1 5.01 -6.24 -15.33
CA MET A 1 6.23 -6.95 -15.77
C MET A 1 6.09 -7.30 -17.24
N PRO A 2 7.18 -7.34 -18.03
CA PRO A 2 7.13 -7.80 -19.41
C PRO A 2 6.67 -9.27 -19.47
N CYS A 3 5.75 -9.62 -20.38
CA CYS A 3 5.16 -10.97 -20.44
C CYS A 3 6.17 -12.09 -20.77
N ASN A 4 7.34 -11.75 -21.32
CA ASN A 4 8.39 -12.68 -21.71
C ASN A 4 9.65 -12.52 -20.84
N PHE A 5 9.50 -12.07 -19.60
CA PHE A 5 10.61 -11.94 -18.65
C PHE A 5 10.70 -13.19 -17.79
N ASP A 6 11.82 -13.90 -17.84
CA ASP A 6 12.15 -14.99 -16.92
C ASP A 6 13.13 -14.48 -15.84
N PRO A 7 12.72 -14.37 -14.57
CA PRO A 7 13.59 -13.89 -13.50
C PRO A 7 14.86 -14.72 -13.30
N LEU A 8 14.86 -16.02 -13.63
CA LEU A 8 16.04 -16.87 -13.44
C LEU A 8 17.08 -16.67 -14.55
N GLU A 9 16.62 -16.53 -15.79
CA GLU A 9 17.49 -16.49 -16.97
C GLU A 9 17.86 -15.05 -17.37
N ASP A 10 16.93 -14.10 -17.21
CA ASP A 10 17.08 -12.75 -17.73
C ASP A 10 17.63 -11.74 -16.72
N CYS A 11 17.47 -12.01 -15.41
CA CYS A 11 17.84 -11.05 -14.36
C CYS A 11 19.33 -11.13 -14.00
N LYS A 12 20.17 -10.46 -14.78
CA LYS A 12 21.63 -10.43 -14.54
C LYS A 12 22.02 -9.60 -13.31
N LYS A 13 21.25 -8.56 -13.00
CA LYS A 13 21.52 -7.64 -11.89
C LYS A 13 20.22 -7.21 -11.26
N LEU A 14 20.10 -7.48 -9.97
CA LEU A 14 18.99 -7.06 -9.11
C LEU A 14 19.53 -6.09 -8.06
N CYS A 15 18.95 -4.89 -7.99
CA CYS A 15 19.23 -3.95 -6.90
C CYS A 15 17.99 -3.81 -6.03
N VAL A 16 18.16 -3.90 -4.71
CA VAL A 16 17.06 -3.74 -3.75
C VAL A 16 17.17 -2.37 -3.08
N PHE A 17 16.03 -1.73 -2.89
CA PHE A 17 15.89 -0.45 -2.21
C PHE A 17 14.97 -0.62 -1.01
N HIS A 18 15.23 0.14 0.05
CA HIS A 18 14.38 0.19 1.23
C HIS A 18 13.46 1.40 1.27
N LEU A 19 13.72 2.36 0.38
CA LEU A 19 13.00 3.62 0.29
C LEU A 19 12.78 3.96 -1.19
N ALA A 20 11.59 4.47 -1.50
CA ALA A 20 11.29 5.17 -2.74
C ALA A 20 10.68 6.53 -2.40
N VAL A 21 10.80 7.48 -3.32
CA VAL A 21 10.22 8.81 -3.15
C VAL A 21 9.19 9.03 -4.25
N ALA A 22 7.96 9.33 -3.85
CA ALA A 22 6.88 9.73 -4.73
C ALA A 22 6.74 11.27 -4.68
N LEU A 23 6.81 11.90 -5.85
CA LEU A 23 6.58 13.33 -6.04
C LEU A 23 5.29 13.50 -6.82
N PHE A 24 4.34 14.22 -6.25
CA PHE A 24 3.05 14.42 -6.88
C PHE A 24 2.45 15.78 -6.51
N TYR A 25 1.50 16.21 -7.33
CA TYR A 25 0.74 17.42 -7.07
C TYR A 25 -0.50 17.10 -6.23
N ALA A 26 -0.57 17.67 -5.04
CA ALA A 26 -1.67 17.59 -4.10
C ALA A 26 -2.25 19.01 -3.88
N PRO A 27 -3.30 19.41 -4.62
CA PRO A 27 -3.92 20.70 -4.45
C PRO A 27 -4.77 20.65 -3.18
N SER A 28 -4.14 20.82 -2.02
CA SER A 28 -4.77 20.90 -0.71
C SER A 28 -4.33 22.18 0.01
N ASN A 29 -5.20 22.72 0.85
CA ASN A 29 -4.97 23.98 1.58
C ASN A 29 -3.74 23.94 2.50
N TYR A 30 -3.21 22.75 2.82
CA TYR A 30 -2.01 22.57 3.63
C TYR A 30 -0.69 22.58 2.83
N CYS A 31 -0.74 22.65 1.49
CA CYS A 31 0.45 22.48 0.62
C CYS A 31 1.12 23.78 0.18
N GLY A 32 0.70 24.94 0.72
CA GLY A 32 1.21 26.23 0.29
C GLY A 32 0.92 26.53 -1.19
N ILE A 33 1.56 27.58 -1.71
CA ILE A 33 1.26 28.19 -3.02
C ILE A 33 1.57 27.26 -4.21
N GLY A 34 2.38 26.21 -4.01
CA GLY A 34 2.85 25.32 -5.08
C GLY A 34 2.14 23.97 -5.19
N GLY A 35 1.36 23.54 -4.19
CA GLY A 35 0.61 22.28 -4.21
C GLY A 35 1.42 20.98 -4.41
N MET A 36 2.75 21.04 -4.52
CA MET A 36 3.60 19.86 -4.70
C MET A 36 3.88 19.17 -3.36
N ARG A 37 3.84 17.84 -3.36
CA ARG A 37 4.12 16.99 -2.21
C ARG A 37 5.19 15.97 -2.56
N THR A 38 5.88 15.55 -1.52
CA THR A 38 6.89 14.49 -1.56
C THR A 38 6.57 13.53 -0.43
N GLU A 39 6.38 12.27 -0.77
CA GLU A 39 6.19 11.20 0.20
C GLU A 39 7.27 10.14 0.03
N CYS A 40 7.70 9.57 1.14
CA CYS A 40 8.68 8.50 1.14
C CYS A 40 8.00 7.18 1.47
N ILE A 41 8.11 6.23 0.54
CA ILE A 41 7.57 4.88 0.63
C ILE A 41 8.68 3.97 1.18
N CYS A 42 8.43 3.36 2.33
CA CYS A 42 9.37 2.52 3.04
C CYS A 42 9.04 1.03 2.87
N SER A 43 10.07 0.24 2.64
CA SER A 43 10.06 -1.22 2.58
C SER A 43 11.33 -1.75 3.28
N THR A 44 11.39 -1.54 4.59
CA THR A 44 12.58 -1.84 5.40
C THR A 44 12.41 -3.19 6.10
N PRO A 45 13.25 -4.21 5.85
CA PRO A 45 13.11 -5.54 6.46
C PRO A 45 13.43 -5.56 7.96
N ASN A 46 14.22 -4.60 8.44
CA ASN A 46 14.49 -4.43 9.86
C ASN A 46 14.49 -2.93 10.22
N CYS A 47 13.38 -2.47 10.78
CA CYS A 47 13.20 -1.12 11.26
C CYS A 47 13.56 -1.07 12.75
N HIS A 48 14.67 -0.42 13.09
CA HIS A 48 15.12 -0.21 14.48
C HIS A 48 15.26 -1.48 15.35
N GLY A 49 15.46 -2.66 14.74
CA GLY A 49 15.55 -3.92 15.48
C GLY A 49 14.19 -4.54 15.85
N GLU A 50 13.08 -3.89 15.47
CA GLU A 50 11.72 -4.29 15.84
C GLU A 50 11.04 -5.15 14.76
N GLY A 51 11.71 -5.34 13.61
CA GLY A 51 11.23 -6.18 12.51
C GLY A 51 10.89 -5.40 11.24
N PRO A 52 10.25 -6.05 10.25
CA PRO A 52 9.97 -5.43 8.97
C PRO A 52 8.92 -4.32 9.09
N ARG A 53 9.14 -3.22 8.37
CA ARG A 53 8.22 -2.10 8.22
C ARG A 53 8.02 -1.78 6.75
N CYS A 54 6.80 -1.99 6.30
CA CYS A 54 6.34 -1.75 4.94
C CYS A 54 5.23 -0.70 4.95
N ASN A 55 5.21 0.20 3.97
CA ASN A 55 4.14 1.19 3.87
C ASN A 55 2.99 0.68 2.99
N CYS A 56 1.77 0.99 3.42
CA CYS A 56 0.58 0.91 2.56
C CYS A 56 0.46 2.18 1.73
N VAL A 57 0.16 2.02 0.44
CA VAL A 57 -0.09 3.12 -0.50
C VAL A 57 -1.36 2.86 -1.30
N PHE A 58 -1.97 3.93 -1.78
CA PHE A 58 -3.04 3.82 -2.78
C PHE A 58 -2.45 3.72 -4.18
N ALA A 59 -3.00 2.82 -4.98
CA ALA A 59 -2.68 2.68 -6.39
C ALA A 59 -3.94 2.80 -7.23
N LYS A 60 -3.79 3.45 -8.40
CA LYS A 60 -4.82 3.49 -9.42
C LYS A 60 -4.73 2.20 -10.25
N LEU A 61 -5.86 1.56 -10.46
CA LEU A 61 -6.01 0.42 -11.35
C LEU A 61 -6.25 0.90 -12.79
N ASP A 62 -5.69 0.19 -13.77
CA ASP A 62 -6.00 0.44 -15.17
C ASP A 62 -7.45 0.03 -15.48
N SER A 63 -8.03 0.77 -16.42
CA SER A 63 -9.47 0.99 -16.66
C SER A 63 -10.37 -0.25 -16.74
N GLU A 64 -9.82 -1.44 -17.00
CA GLU A 64 -10.61 -2.69 -17.14
C GLU A 64 -10.99 -3.32 -15.79
N SER A 65 -10.36 -2.89 -14.70
CA SER A 65 -10.69 -3.34 -13.33
C SER A 65 -11.30 -2.21 -12.48
N ALA A 66 -11.62 -1.08 -13.10
CA ALA A 66 -12.14 0.12 -12.44
C ALA A 66 -13.54 -0.08 -11.83
N ASP A 67 -14.28 -1.10 -12.26
CA ASP A 67 -15.63 -1.41 -11.79
C ASP A 67 -15.65 -2.13 -10.42
N ASN A 68 -14.51 -2.60 -9.92
CA ASN A 68 -14.40 -3.31 -8.64
C ASN A 68 -13.42 -2.60 -7.69
N GLY A 69 -13.93 -1.71 -6.82
CA GLY A 69 -13.13 -1.14 -5.72
C GLY A 69 -13.49 0.29 -5.32
N PHE A 70 -12.49 1.02 -4.80
CA PHE A 70 -12.59 2.42 -4.34
C PHE A 70 -12.64 3.40 -5.50
N GLN A 71 -13.54 3.19 -6.46
CA GLN A 71 -13.64 3.93 -7.72
C GLN A 71 -12.33 3.87 -8.55
N GLY A 72 -11.90 2.65 -8.88
CA GLY A 72 -10.66 2.43 -9.64
C GLY A 72 -9.36 2.64 -8.84
N MET A 73 -9.46 2.82 -7.52
CA MET A 73 -8.31 2.74 -6.61
C MET A 73 -8.34 1.45 -5.79
N THR A 74 -7.15 1.03 -5.40
CA THR A 74 -6.93 -0.07 -4.46
C THR A 74 -5.83 0.29 -3.47
N VAL A 75 -5.82 -0.43 -2.35
CA VAL A 75 -4.77 -0.32 -1.34
C VAL A 75 -3.82 -1.48 -1.51
N LEU A 76 -2.53 -1.19 -1.41
CA LEU A 76 -1.49 -2.20 -1.45
C LEU A 76 -0.42 -1.90 -0.42
N CYS A 77 0.26 -2.94 0.07
CA CYS A 77 1.43 -2.81 0.93
C CYS A 77 2.69 -3.09 0.13
N VAL A 78 3.66 -2.17 0.17
CA VAL A 78 4.92 -2.30 -0.56
C VAL A 78 5.88 -3.18 0.24
N MET A 79 6.07 -4.41 -0.21
CA MET A 79 6.87 -5.43 0.46
C MET A 79 8.34 -5.44 0.05
N LEU A 80 8.63 -5.02 -1.18
CA LEU A 80 9.99 -4.89 -1.70
C LEU A 80 10.02 -3.82 -2.78
N LEU A 81 11.04 -2.97 -2.76
CA LEU A 81 11.37 -2.08 -3.87
C LEU A 81 12.65 -2.59 -4.52
N PHE A 82 12.65 -2.74 -5.83
CA PHE A 82 13.81 -3.26 -6.55
C PHE A 82 13.89 -2.75 -7.97
N SER A 83 15.07 -2.87 -8.57
CA SER A 83 15.26 -2.64 -9.99
C SER A 83 16.03 -3.78 -10.63
N PHE A 84 15.74 -4.07 -11.88
CA PHE A 84 16.50 -5.00 -12.70
C PHE A 84 16.66 -4.46 -14.11
N GLU A 85 17.67 -4.97 -14.81
CA GLU A 85 17.89 -4.65 -16.22
C GLU A 85 17.41 -5.81 -17.10
N PHE A 86 16.63 -5.50 -18.12
CA PHE A 86 16.17 -6.47 -19.12
C PHE A 86 16.24 -5.85 -20.51
N LYS A 87 16.93 -6.53 -21.43
CA LYS A 87 17.12 -6.07 -22.82
C LYS A 87 17.63 -4.63 -22.95
N GLY A 88 18.55 -4.22 -22.06
CA GLY A 88 19.13 -2.87 -22.04
C GLY A 88 18.24 -1.79 -21.42
N HIS A 89 17.09 -2.16 -20.83
CA HIS A 89 16.20 -1.25 -20.12
C HIS A 89 16.19 -1.55 -18.62
N VAL A 90 16.31 -0.51 -17.80
CA VAL A 90 16.16 -0.61 -16.35
C VAL A 90 14.69 -0.49 -15.98
N PHE A 91 14.17 -1.48 -15.29
CA PHE A 91 12.81 -1.50 -14.76
C PHE A 91 12.86 -1.24 -13.25
N LEU A 92 12.13 -0.22 -12.81
CA LEU A 92 11.85 0.00 -11.39
C LEU A 92 10.56 -0.75 -11.05
N CYS A 93 10.59 -1.54 -9.98
CA CYS A 93 9.51 -2.44 -9.63
C CYS A 93 9.26 -2.44 -8.11
N ALA A 94 8.01 -2.70 -7.76
CA ALA A 94 7.59 -2.95 -6.40
C ALA A 94 6.94 -4.33 -6.33
N LEU A 95 7.35 -5.14 -5.35
CA LEU A 95 6.57 -6.29 -4.91
C LEU A 95 5.55 -5.79 -3.90
N VAL A 96 4.29 -6.12 -4.13
CA VAL A 96 3.19 -5.60 -3.34
C VAL A 96 2.28 -6.73 -2.86
N GLU A 97 1.70 -6.53 -1.69
CA GLU A 97 0.58 -7.31 -1.19
C GLU A 97 -0.71 -6.51 -1.40
N TRP A 98 -1.69 -7.12 -2.07
CA TRP A 98 -2.96 -6.48 -2.38
C TRP A 98 -3.94 -6.61 -1.23
N PHE A 99 -4.86 -5.65 -1.18
CA PHE A 99 -5.99 -5.67 -0.28
C PHE A 99 -7.29 -5.78 -1.08
N SER A 100 -8.13 -6.73 -0.68
CA SER A 100 -9.48 -6.88 -1.22
C SER A 100 -10.50 -6.09 -0.38
N PRO A 101 -11.47 -5.40 -1.01
CA PRO A 101 -12.55 -4.74 -0.29
C PRO A 101 -13.44 -5.79 0.40
N VAL A 102 -13.93 -5.45 1.60
CA VAL A 102 -14.90 -6.23 2.35
C VAL A 102 -16.27 -5.59 2.16
N GLY A 103 -17.09 -6.19 1.28
CA GLY A 103 -18.40 -5.68 0.89
C GLY A 103 -18.37 -4.92 -0.45
N THR A 104 -19.54 -4.43 -0.86
CA THR A 104 -19.74 -3.77 -2.18
C THR A 104 -19.61 -2.24 -2.14
N GLY A 105 -19.39 -1.67 -0.96
CA GLY A 105 -19.44 -0.22 -0.75
C GLY A 105 -18.80 0.22 0.57
N PRO A 106 -18.70 1.54 0.79
CA PRO A 106 -18.28 2.07 2.07
C PRO A 106 -19.29 1.71 3.16
N HIS A 107 -18.80 1.53 4.39
CA HIS A 107 -19.62 1.26 5.56
C HIS A 107 -20.61 2.40 5.82
N SER A 108 -21.87 2.07 6.10
CA SER A 108 -22.98 3.03 6.22
C SER A 108 -22.71 4.15 7.22
N ASP A 109 -22.16 3.79 8.38
CA ASP A 109 -22.08 4.72 9.51
C ASP A 109 -20.84 5.63 9.46
N PHE A 110 -19.79 5.18 8.77
CA PHE A 110 -18.49 5.86 8.77
C PHE A 110 -18.10 6.42 7.39
N GLY A 111 -18.77 5.99 6.32
CA GLY A 111 -18.38 6.34 4.96
C GLY A 111 -16.98 5.87 4.56
N MET A 112 -16.42 4.93 5.33
CA MET A 112 -15.08 4.35 5.11
C MET A 112 -15.19 2.96 4.53
N TRP A 113 -14.18 2.54 3.80
CA TRP A 113 -14.13 1.19 3.28
C TRP A 113 -13.44 0.24 4.25
N LEU A 114 -13.87 -1.02 4.23
CA LEU A 114 -13.18 -2.10 4.90
C LEU A 114 -12.36 -2.87 3.88
N VAL A 115 -11.13 -3.21 4.25
CA VAL A 115 -10.25 -4.05 3.43
C VAL A 115 -9.70 -5.21 4.22
N LYS A 116 -9.39 -6.27 3.51
CA LYS A 116 -8.68 -7.43 4.02
C LYS A 116 -7.44 -7.67 3.16
N ALA A 117 -6.30 -7.91 3.79
CA ALA A 117 -5.11 -8.31 3.07
C ALA A 117 -5.35 -9.70 2.44
N ASP A 118 -4.96 -9.85 1.17
CA ASP A 118 -5.16 -11.11 0.45
C ASP A 118 -4.29 -12.24 1.02
N LYS A 119 -3.16 -11.87 1.63
CA LYS A 119 -2.28 -12.76 2.37
C LYS A 119 -2.04 -12.19 3.77
N ASN A 120 -1.52 -13.04 4.66
CA ASN A 120 -1.27 -12.67 6.05
C ASN A 120 0.14 -12.06 6.23
N GLN A 121 0.55 -11.07 5.42
CA GLN A 121 1.80 -10.37 5.67
C GLN A 121 1.63 -9.13 6.55
N ARG A 122 2.72 -8.79 7.24
CA ARG A 122 2.79 -7.69 8.21
C ARG A 122 2.88 -6.39 7.43
N THR A 123 1.80 -5.63 7.41
CA THR A 123 1.83 -4.29 6.82
C THR A 123 2.22 -3.27 7.89
N CYS A 124 2.09 -1.99 7.64
CA CYS A 124 2.08 -0.97 8.69
C CYS A 124 1.20 0.16 8.16
N HIS A 125 0.50 0.87 9.05
CA HIS A 125 -0.25 2.12 8.81
C HIS A 125 -1.77 2.04 8.58
N LEU A 126 -2.39 0.85 8.51
CA LEU A 126 -3.86 0.76 8.48
C LEU A 126 -4.47 0.59 9.87
N ILE A 127 -5.63 1.22 10.09
CA ILE A 127 -6.36 1.14 11.36
C ILE A 127 -7.13 -0.18 11.37
N PRO A 128 -6.84 -1.14 12.28
CA PRO A 128 -7.58 -2.39 12.34
C PRO A 128 -9.05 -2.18 12.73
N CYS A 129 -9.93 -3.01 12.19
CA CYS A 129 -11.29 -3.13 12.68
C CYS A 129 -11.27 -3.96 13.96
N PHE A 130 -11.54 -3.30 15.08
CA PHE A 130 -11.56 -3.94 16.39
C PHE A 130 -12.86 -4.72 16.57
N GLY A 131 -12.75 -5.98 16.99
CA GLY A 131 -13.88 -6.80 17.40
C GLY A 131 -14.28 -6.52 18.86
N SER A 132 -15.09 -7.40 19.43
CA SER A 132 -15.45 -7.37 20.85
C SER A 132 -14.41 -8.00 21.78
N THR A 133 -13.34 -8.56 21.21
CA THR A 133 -12.24 -9.19 21.97
C THR A 133 -11.30 -8.17 22.57
N ILE A 134 -10.94 -8.38 23.84
CA ILE A 134 -9.98 -7.55 24.56
C ILE A 134 -8.60 -7.73 23.93
N ILE A 135 -7.95 -6.63 23.59
CA ILE A 135 -6.58 -6.63 23.05
C ILE A 135 -5.62 -6.97 24.20
N PRO A 136 -4.81 -8.04 24.08
CA PRO A 136 -3.81 -8.36 25.11
C PRO A 136 -2.83 -7.20 25.29
N SER A 137 -2.48 -6.86 26.53
CA SER A 137 -1.51 -5.79 26.83
C SER A 137 -0.10 -6.08 26.31
N SER A 138 0.20 -7.35 26.03
CA SER A 138 1.45 -7.81 25.42
C SER A 138 1.48 -7.69 23.89
N LEU A 139 0.37 -7.29 23.24
CA LEU A 139 0.33 -7.14 21.80
C LEU A 139 1.14 -5.91 21.37
N LEU A 140 2.33 -6.15 20.83
CA LEU A 140 3.15 -5.08 20.25
C LEU A 140 2.54 -4.58 18.94
N HIS A 141 2.78 -3.31 18.61
CA HIS A 141 2.30 -2.69 17.38
C HIS A 141 2.74 -3.47 16.12
N VAL A 142 3.93 -4.10 16.16
CA VAL A 142 4.47 -4.96 15.09
C VAL A 142 3.67 -6.25 14.84
N HIS A 143 2.80 -6.64 15.79
CA HIS A 143 1.95 -7.83 15.69
C HIS A 143 0.51 -7.50 15.30
N SER A 144 0.11 -6.23 15.33
CA SER A 144 -1.27 -5.79 15.06
C SER A 144 -1.83 -6.42 13.78
N LEU A 145 -1.07 -6.42 12.70
CA LEU A 145 -1.59 -6.82 11.38
C LEU A 145 -1.53 -8.34 11.15
N SER A 146 -0.82 -9.09 11.99
CA SER A 146 -0.96 -10.56 12.05
C SER A 146 -2.14 -11.01 12.91
N VAL A 147 -2.67 -10.11 13.75
CA VAL A 147 -3.76 -10.41 14.68
C VAL A 147 -5.12 -9.92 14.17
N PHE A 148 -5.13 -8.83 13.41
CA PHE A 148 -6.33 -8.31 12.76
C PHE A 148 -6.37 -8.72 11.29
N ASN A 149 -7.56 -9.12 10.82
CA ASN A 149 -7.77 -9.55 9.43
C ASN A 149 -8.44 -8.48 8.55
N VAL A 150 -8.97 -7.43 9.16
CA VAL A 150 -9.76 -6.40 8.47
C VAL A 150 -9.34 -5.04 8.96
N PHE A 151 -9.20 -4.10 8.05
CA PHE A 151 -8.71 -2.76 8.30
C PHE A 151 -9.62 -1.70 7.69
N TRP A 152 -9.70 -0.56 8.36
CA TRP A 152 -10.38 0.62 7.87
C TRP A 152 -9.48 1.38 6.91
N VAL A 153 -10.02 1.66 5.74
CA VAL A 153 -9.42 2.50 4.71
C VAL A 153 -10.33 3.69 4.51
N ASN A 154 -9.78 4.86 4.81
CA ASN A 154 -10.48 6.10 4.61
C ASN A 154 -9.95 6.78 3.34
N LYS A 155 -10.85 7.21 2.46
CA LYS A 155 -10.50 8.08 1.32
C LYS A 155 -9.90 9.43 1.73
N PHE A 156 -9.99 9.78 3.01
CA PHE A 156 -9.42 10.97 3.63
C PHE A 156 -8.16 10.69 4.45
N ALA A 157 -7.83 9.42 4.75
CA ALA A 157 -6.58 9.08 5.46
C ALA A 157 -5.35 9.34 4.56
N ASP A 158 -5.54 9.16 3.27
CA ASP A 158 -4.68 9.71 2.23
C ASP A 158 -5.54 10.66 1.39
N TYR A 159 -5.22 11.96 1.39
CA TYR A 159 -5.99 12.99 0.69
C TYR A 159 -6.12 12.72 -0.82
N HIS A 160 -5.27 11.88 -1.40
CA HIS A 160 -5.34 11.48 -2.80
C HIS A 160 -6.47 10.50 -3.12
N ALA A 161 -6.90 9.69 -2.16
CA ALA A 161 -8.06 8.83 -2.35
C ALA A 161 -9.36 9.67 -2.48
N HIS A 162 -9.40 10.89 -1.94
CA HIS A 162 -10.59 11.75 -1.99
C HIS A 162 -10.94 12.27 -3.40
N LYS A 163 -9.94 12.57 -4.25
CA LYS A 163 -10.19 13.15 -5.59
C LYS A 163 -10.48 12.12 -6.67
N VAL A 164 -10.14 10.85 -6.42
CA VAL A 164 -10.39 9.76 -7.36
C VAL A 164 -11.59 8.91 -6.91
N ALA A 165 -11.94 8.94 -5.63
CA ALA A 165 -13.15 8.35 -5.07
C ALA A 165 -14.38 9.31 -5.00
N GLN A 166 -14.57 10.19 -6.01
CA GLN A 166 -15.80 10.97 -6.25
C GLN A 166 -16.77 10.27 -7.21
#